data_AF-A0AAE0FJ48-F1
#
_entry.id   AF-A0AAE0FJ48-F1
#
_cell.length_a   1.000
_cell.length_b   1.000
_cell.length_c   1.000
_cell.angle_alpha   90.00
_cell.angle_beta   90.00
_cell.angle_gamma   90.00
#
_symmetry.space_group_name_H-M   'P 1'
#
loop_
_entity.id
_entity.type
_entity.pdbx_description
1 polymer ?
#
loop_
_entity_poly.entity_id
_entity_poly.type
_entity_poly.pdbx_seq_one_letter_code
_entity_poly.pdbx_strand_id
1 'polypeptide(L)'
;MGEVDDYFTKALKLDPAERSDLQVELMAAGLARFSVFDGMDLETRKSLVEGITCQSFKKNEVIFKEGEPGTEFHMLLKGSVMVLTLSDISRLKKNRKSQLRSTKVMHVFSHA
;
A
#
# COMPACT_ATOMS: atom_id res chain seq x y z
N MET A 1 -8.02 -18.12 -11.26
CA MET A 1 -7.32 -16.94 -10.69
C MET A 1 -7.72 -16.60 -9.25
N GLY A 2 -8.70 -17.29 -8.63
CA GLY A 2 -9.21 -16.92 -7.30
C GLY A 2 -8.52 -17.55 -6.07
N GLU A 3 -7.84 -18.70 -6.22
CA GLU A 3 -7.24 -19.38 -5.06
C GLU A 3 -5.86 -18.80 -4.69
N VAL A 4 -5.01 -18.48 -5.67
CA VAL A 4 -3.66 -17.96 -5.42
C VAL A 4 -3.69 -16.55 -4.80
N ASP A 5 -4.66 -15.71 -5.18
CA ASP A 5 -4.85 -14.38 -4.58
C ASP A 5 -5.25 -14.46 -3.10
N ASP A 6 -5.98 -15.51 -2.70
CA ASP A 6 -6.38 -15.73 -1.31
C ASP A 6 -5.16 -16.09 -0.43
N TYR A 7 -4.27 -16.97 -0.90
CA TYR A 7 -3.06 -17.33 -0.16
C TYR A 7 -2.07 -16.16 -0.03
N PHE A 8 -1.85 -15.41 -1.10
CA PHE A 8 -1.00 -14.22 -1.07
C PHE A 8 -1.53 -13.18 -0.07
N THR A 9 -2.83 -12.92 -0.12
CA THR A 9 -3.49 -11.97 0.80
C THR A 9 -3.50 -12.48 2.25
N LYS A 10 -3.63 -13.79 2.47
CA LYS A 10 -3.52 -14.40 3.81
C LYS A 10 -2.11 -14.30 4.36
N ALA A 11 -1.08 -14.60 3.56
CA ALA A 11 0.31 -14.55 3.98
C ALA A 11 0.76 -13.12 4.32
N LEU A 12 0.27 -12.11 3.58
CA LEU A 12 0.51 -10.70 3.90
C LEU A 12 -0.06 -10.26 5.26
N LYS A 13 -1.12 -10.92 5.75
CA LYS A 13 -1.73 -10.61 7.05
C LYS A 13 -1.01 -11.23 8.24
N LEU A 14 -0.09 -12.17 8.00
CA LEU A 14 0.73 -12.74 9.06
C LEU A 14 1.80 -11.74 9.49
N ASP A 15 2.13 -11.74 10.77
CA ASP A 15 3.30 -11.02 11.26
C ASP A 15 4.56 -11.58 10.55
N PRO A 16 5.49 -10.72 10.11
CA PRO A 16 6.71 -11.19 9.46
C PRO A 16 7.49 -12.25 10.26
N ALA A 17 7.48 -12.15 11.59
CA ALA A 17 8.17 -13.09 12.46
C ALA A 17 7.52 -14.48 12.50
N GLU A 18 6.28 -14.62 12.03
CA GLU A 18 5.51 -15.87 12.03
C GLU A 18 5.51 -16.56 10.66
N ARG A 19 6.21 -16.01 9.66
CA ARG A 19 6.23 -16.56 8.30
C ARG A 19 7.19 -17.74 8.19
N SER A 20 6.73 -18.81 7.54
CA SER A 20 7.60 -19.93 7.16
C SER A 20 8.33 -19.68 5.83
N ASP A 21 9.42 -20.40 5.57
CA ASP A 21 10.18 -20.30 4.33
C ASP A 21 9.31 -20.48 3.08
N LEU A 22 8.38 -21.44 3.12
CA LEU A 22 7.43 -21.68 2.04
C LEU A 22 6.49 -20.48 1.83
N GLN A 23 6.06 -19.82 2.91
CA GLN A 23 5.21 -18.62 2.80
C GLN A 23 6.00 -17.46 2.21
N VAL A 24 7.25 -17.26 2.63
CA VAL A 24 8.17 -16.26 2.06
C VAL A 24 8.36 -16.49 0.56
N GLU A 25 8.58 -17.73 0.13
CA GLU A 25 8.70 -18.08 -1.30
C GLU A 25 7.45 -17.76 -2.11
N LEU A 26 6.29 -18.16 -1.61
CA LEU A 26 5.01 -17.89 -2.28
C LEU A 26 4.71 -16.40 -2.36
N MET A 27 5.03 -15.63 -1.31
CA MET A 27 4.85 -14.18 -1.31
C MET A 27 5.80 -13.51 -2.30
N ALA A 28 7.08 -13.89 -2.32
CA ALA A 28 8.06 -13.34 -3.25
C ALA A 28 7.70 -13.64 -4.72
N ALA A 29 7.15 -14.83 -5.00
CA ALA A 29 6.61 -15.17 -6.32
C ALA A 29 5.35 -14.34 -6.65
N GLY A 30 4.48 -14.10 -5.67
CA GLY A 30 3.28 -13.27 -5.82
C GLY A 30 3.61 -11.80 -6.16
N LEU A 31 4.66 -11.25 -5.57
CA LEU A 31 5.13 -9.89 -5.86
C LEU A 31 5.56 -9.70 -7.32
N ALA A 32 6.05 -10.75 -7.99
CA ALA A 32 6.45 -10.68 -9.40
C ALA A 32 5.30 -10.35 -10.37
N ARG A 33 4.06 -10.33 -9.89
CA ARG A 33 2.87 -9.97 -10.68
C ARG A 33 2.63 -8.47 -10.78
N PHE A 34 3.27 -7.68 -9.92
CA PHE A 34 3.13 -6.23 -9.94
C PHE A 34 4.33 -5.60 -10.63
N SER A 35 4.08 -4.82 -11.68
CA SER A 35 5.13 -4.23 -12.50
C SER A 35 6.05 -3.27 -11.75
N VAL A 36 5.63 -2.75 -10.58
CA VAL A 36 6.49 -1.95 -9.70
C VAL A 36 7.70 -2.74 -9.17
N PHE A 37 7.66 -4.08 -9.26
CA PHE A 37 8.76 -4.96 -8.87
C PHE A 37 9.46 -5.62 -10.07
N ASP A 38 9.17 -5.18 -11.31
CA ASP A 38 9.87 -5.62 -12.52
C ASP A 38 11.31 -5.09 -12.47
N GLY A 39 12.25 -5.95 -12.07
CA GLY A 39 13.66 -5.59 -11.88
C GLY A 39 14.25 -6.15 -10.59
N MET A 40 13.40 -6.62 -9.67
CA MET A 40 13.86 -7.36 -8.50
C MET A 40 13.97 -8.85 -8.83
N ASP A 41 15.07 -9.49 -8.44
CA ASP A 41 15.19 -10.94 -8.51
C ASP A 41 14.43 -11.62 -7.36
N LEU A 42 14.45 -12.96 -7.32
CA LEU A 42 13.73 -13.71 -6.31
C LEU A 42 14.26 -13.42 -4.89
N GLU A 43 15.57 -13.32 -4.71
CA GLU A 43 16.17 -13.08 -3.38
C GLU A 43 15.86 -11.67 -2.86
N THR A 44 15.90 -10.66 -3.72
CA THR A 44 15.51 -9.29 -3.39
C THR A 44 14.03 -9.25 -2.97
N ARG A 45 13.15 -9.94 -3.72
CA ARG A 45 11.73 -10.05 -3.34
C ARG A 45 11.53 -10.82 -2.04
N LYS A 46 12.32 -11.86 -1.77
CA LYS A 46 12.30 -12.59 -0.48
C LYS A 46 12.64 -11.65 0.68
N SER A 47 13.75 -10.92 0.58
CA SER A 47 14.14 -9.92 1.60
C SER A 47 13.07 -8.85 1.80
N LEU A 48 12.39 -8.44 0.73
CA LEU A 48 11.31 -7.46 0.81
C LEU A 48 10.07 -8.03 1.54
N VAL A 49 9.64 -9.27 1.26
CA VAL A 49 8.49 -9.88 1.95
C VAL A 49 8.81 -10.30 3.38
N GLU A 50 10.07 -10.39 3.79
CA GLU A 50 10.47 -10.54 5.19
C GLU A 50 10.22 -9.27 6.01
N GLY A 51 10.15 -8.09 5.37
CA GLY A 51 9.89 -6.81 6.03
C GLY A 51 8.46 -6.27 5.84
N ILE A 52 7.71 -6.75 4.85
CA ILE A 52 6.36 -6.24 4.58
C ILE A 52 5.42 -6.52 5.75
N THR A 53 4.66 -5.50 6.16
CA THR A 53 3.55 -5.62 7.12
C THR A 53 2.23 -5.23 6.45
N CYS A 54 1.13 -5.86 6.88
CA CYS A 54 -0.21 -5.47 6.45
C CYS A 54 -0.83 -4.52 7.46
N GLN A 55 -1.06 -3.28 7.06
CA GLN A 55 -1.76 -2.28 7.86
C GLN A 55 -3.21 -2.14 7.40
N SER A 56 -4.12 -1.95 8.35
CA SER A 56 -5.54 -1.70 8.08
C SER A 56 -5.93 -0.32 8.56
N PHE A 57 -6.55 0.45 7.68
CA PHE A 57 -7.01 1.81 7.96
C PHE A 57 -8.52 1.87 8.04
N LYS A 58 -9.04 2.66 8.98
CA LYS A 58 -10.47 2.96 9.07
C LYS A 58 -10.89 3.90 7.95
N LYS A 59 -12.19 3.88 7.64
CA LYS A 59 -12.78 4.87 6.73
C LYS A 59 -12.45 6.28 7.24
N ASN A 60 -11.97 7.13 6.33
CA ASN A 60 -11.56 8.49 6.63
C ASN A 60 -10.38 8.61 7.61
N GLU A 61 -9.49 7.62 7.71
CA GLU A 61 -8.21 7.74 8.42
C GLU A 61 -7.15 8.43 7.52
N VAL A 62 -6.24 9.25 8.09
CA VAL A 62 -5.13 9.84 7.32
C VAL A 62 -3.99 8.82 7.35
N ILE A 63 -3.48 8.40 6.20
CA ILE A 63 -2.31 7.52 6.13
C ILE A 63 -1.03 8.34 6.35
N PHE A 64 -0.80 9.39 5.55
CA PHE A 64 0.25 10.38 5.77
C PHE A 64 -0.14 11.75 5.17
N LYS A 65 0.60 12.82 5.49
CA LYS A 65 0.35 14.17 4.95
C LYS A 65 1.47 14.66 4.04
N GLU A 66 1.10 15.50 3.09
CA GLU A 66 2.06 16.22 2.25
C GLU A 66 3.01 17.08 3.12
N GLY A 67 4.30 17.01 2.82
CA GLY A 67 5.36 17.73 3.54
C GLY A 67 5.91 16.99 4.77
N GLU A 68 5.29 15.87 5.19
CA GLU A 68 5.89 14.98 6.18
C GLU A 68 6.96 14.09 5.50
N PRO A 69 8.08 13.78 6.19
CA PRO A 69 9.10 12.87 5.66
C PRO A 69 8.49 11.51 5.28
N GLY A 70 8.78 11.03 4.07
CA GLY A 70 8.36 9.70 3.64
C GLY A 70 9.26 8.63 4.25
N THR A 71 8.69 7.72 5.02
CA THR A 71 9.42 6.62 5.68
C THR A 71 8.95 5.24 5.25
N GLU A 72 7.83 5.16 4.52
CA GLU A 72 7.16 3.90 4.19
C GLU A 72 6.66 3.90 2.74
N PHE A 73 6.66 2.71 2.13
CA PHE A 73 6.00 2.45 0.85
C PHE A 73 4.73 1.63 1.09
N HIS A 74 3.60 2.14 0.61
CA HIS A 74 2.28 1.53 0.81
C HIS A 74 1.73 0.96 -0.49
N MET A 75 1.25 -0.29 -0.45
CA MET A 75 0.49 -0.91 -1.54
C MET A 75 -0.96 -1.16 -1.13
N LEU A 76 -1.90 -0.74 -1.97
CA LEU A 76 -3.31 -0.92 -1.68
C LEU A 76 -3.77 -2.35 -2.04
N LEU A 77 -4.00 -3.17 -1.00
CA LEU A 77 -4.52 -4.54 -1.18
C LEU A 77 -6.05 -4.57 -1.40
N LYS A 78 -6.79 -3.72 -0.68
CA LYS A 78 -8.25 -3.64 -0.78
C LYS A 78 -8.75 -2.27 -0.39
N GLY A 79 -9.80 -1.82 -1.09
CA GLY A 79 -10.50 -0.56 -0.79
C GLY A 79 -10.15 0.52 -1.80
N SER A 80 -10.28 1.77 -1.38
CA SER A 80 -9.92 2.92 -2.20
C SER A 80 -9.32 4.00 -1.32
N VAL A 81 -8.30 4.64 -1.86
CA VAL A 81 -7.77 5.89 -1.36
C VAL A 81 -8.06 6.95 -2.41
N MET A 82 -8.10 8.20 -2.00
CA MET A 82 -8.08 9.38 -2.85
C MET A 82 -6.72 10.07 -2.67
N VAL A 83 -6.43 11.12 -3.42
CA VAL A 83 -5.16 11.87 -3.45
C VAL A 83 -5.49 13.37 -3.47
N LEU A 84 -5.10 14.15 -2.46
CA LEU A 84 -5.14 15.62 -2.45
C LEU A 84 -3.75 16.19 -2.24
N THR A 85 -3.50 17.27 -2.94
CA THR A 85 -2.46 18.23 -2.59
C THR A 85 -3.01 19.29 -1.63
N LEU A 86 -2.13 20.05 -0.96
CA LEU A 86 -2.50 21.22 -0.15
C LEU A 86 -3.33 22.24 -0.95
N SER A 87 -3.06 22.34 -2.25
CA SER A 87 -3.84 23.16 -3.19
C SER A 87 -5.28 22.69 -3.30
N ASP A 88 -5.52 21.39 -3.40
CA ASP A 88 -6.87 20.82 -3.48
C ASP A 88 -7.67 21.08 -2.19
N ILE A 89 -7.01 20.93 -1.03
CA ILE A 89 -7.63 21.20 0.28
C ILE A 89 -8.06 22.68 0.38
N SER A 90 -7.23 23.59 -0.13
CA SER A 90 -7.50 25.03 -0.13
C SER A 90 -8.70 25.39 -1.01
N ARG A 91 -8.86 24.73 -2.16
CA ARG A 91 -10.01 24.89 -3.06
C ARG A 91 -11.31 24.34 -2.46
N LEU A 92 -11.26 23.17 -1.82
CA LEU A 92 -12.41 22.56 -1.16
C LEU A 92 -12.95 23.42 0.00
N LYS A 93 -12.07 24.07 0.77
CA LYS A 93 -12.48 24.97 1.85
C LYS A 93 -13.20 26.23 1.36
N LYS A 94 -12.88 26.72 0.15
CA LYS A 94 -13.52 27.90 -0.45
C LYS A 94 -14.92 27.61 -1.03
N ASN A 95 -15.19 26.38 -1.48
CA ASN A 95 -16.46 26.00 -2.15
C ASN A 95 -17.53 25.40 -1.21
N ARG A 96 -17.65 25.92 0.00
CA ARG A 96 -18.30 25.30 1.18
C ARG A 96 -19.82 25.02 1.14
N LYS A 97 -20.49 24.93 -0.01
CA LYS A 97 -21.96 24.70 -0.09
C LYS A 97 -22.48 23.44 -0.78
N SER A 98 -21.68 22.55 -1.40
CA SER A 98 -22.32 21.39 -2.08
C SER A 98 -21.67 20.00 -1.98
N GLN A 99 -20.43 19.80 -1.52
CA GLN A 99 -19.85 18.45 -1.71
C GLN A 99 -18.75 18.07 -0.71
N LEU A 100 -19.07 18.04 0.59
CA LEU A 100 -18.27 17.27 1.55
C LEU A 100 -18.80 15.82 1.61
N ARG A 101 -18.48 15.02 0.59
CA ARG A 101 -18.63 13.56 0.67
C ARG A 101 -17.26 12.90 0.61
N SER A 102 -16.66 12.78 1.81
CA SER A 102 -15.64 11.81 2.25
C SER A 102 -14.58 11.44 1.21
N THR A 103 -13.39 11.99 1.34
CA THR A 103 -12.34 11.76 0.35
C THR A 103 -10.95 12.10 0.94
N LYS A 104 -9.96 11.19 0.85
CA LYS A 104 -8.61 11.34 1.44
C LYS A 104 -7.44 10.74 0.66
N VAL A 105 -6.25 11.35 0.81
CA VAL A 105 -5.04 11.46 -0.06
C VAL A 105 -3.99 10.30 -0.11
N MET A 106 -3.32 10.03 -1.26
CA MET A 106 -1.98 9.43 -1.37
C MET A 106 -1.19 9.68 -2.70
N HIS A 107 -0.03 10.34 -2.65
CA HIS A 107 0.95 10.44 -3.77
C HIS A 107 2.02 9.34 -3.61
N VAL A 108 2.41 8.64 -4.68
CA VAL A 108 3.51 7.66 -4.67
C VAL A 108 4.71 8.26 -5.41
N PHE A 109 5.87 8.32 -4.76
CA PHE A 109 7.16 8.50 -5.44
C PHE A 109 8.07 7.33 -5.13
N SER A 110 8.51 6.63 -6.18
CA SER A 110 9.71 5.80 -6.18
C SER A 110 10.91 6.73 -6.40
N HIS A 111 11.94 6.63 -5.57
CA HIS A 111 13.26 7.13 -5.95
C HIS A 111 14.04 5.96 -6.56
N ALA A 112 14.73 6.30 -7.65
CA ALA A 112 15.60 5.47 -8.45
C ALA A 112 16.83 4.96 -7.68
#